data_AF-A0A7S9LMH3-F1
#
_entry.id   AF-A0A7S9LMH3-F1
#
_cell.length_a   1.000
_cell.length_b   1.000
_cell.length_c   1.000
_cell.angle_alpha   90.00
_cell.angle_beta   90.00
_cell.angle_gamma   90.00
#
_symmetry.space_group_name_H-M   'P 1'
#
loop_
_entity.id
_entity.type
_entity.pdbx_description
1 polymer ?
#
loop_
_entity_poly.entity_id
_entity_poly.type
_entity_poly.pdbx_seq_one_letter_code
_entity_poly.pdbx_strand_id
1 'polypeptide(L)'
;MVKLPAAILCMSVLCGCASEPLWVSEPPKALCFSRAEKSCIGDLIARSVESERPGNERDDSLRVTRALMAGAGIQEPAALSALRSQSEQVMCLRPDADFVSAGAAINSAREKRFNTALDSAEKVQDPEARLLAFKHIAALAARSDDEKAIARSLNTLSEQDKQAYMEALQQRLLTLLETGDLERAKALREGLLEFYSDRPDSTMAVAQLAISYATTGRVEDANALLRQAAGKVKGLNTKDMGALFEVVIKAAKGEYPPPQDFFAFSSDAMRLEAYVQLAVLYDRSGQTGYSRRVAADMARFAQKSSFKVEGSVAMRAFSKVLIEAM
;
A
#
# COMPACT_ATOMS: atom_id res chain seq x y z
N MET A 1 29.47 -64.77 33.17
CA MET A 1 28.53 -64.10 32.24
C MET A 1 27.60 -63.23 33.07
N VAL A 2 27.91 -61.94 33.15
CA VAL A 2 27.12 -60.94 33.88
C VAL A 2 26.50 -60.03 32.84
N LYS A 3 25.17 -59.90 32.84
CA LYS A 3 24.44 -58.89 32.08
C LYS A 3 23.40 -58.25 33.00
N LEU A 4 23.72 -57.06 33.51
CA LEU A 4 22.72 -56.09 33.94
C LEU A 4 22.18 -55.37 32.70
N PRO A 5 20.87 -55.17 32.55
CA PRO A 5 20.35 -54.24 31.56
C PRO A 5 20.31 -52.82 32.13
N ALA A 6 20.87 -51.91 31.34
CA ALA A 6 20.75 -50.47 31.51
C ALA A 6 19.30 -50.02 31.24
N ALA A 7 18.71 -49.29 32.20
CA ALA A 7 17.53 -48.48 31.97
C ALA A 7 17.88 -47.05 32.43
N ILE A 8 18.48 -46.30 31.51
CA ILE A 8 18.78 -44.88 31.63
C ILE A 8 17.62 -44.10 31.00
N LEU A 9 17.01 -43.25 31.82
CA LEU A 9 16.27 -42.02 31.52
C LEU A 9 15.34 -41.99 30.29
N CYS A 10 14.04 -42.09 30.53
CA CYS A 10 13.05 -41.33 29.78
C CYS A 10 12.83 -39.96 30.46
N MET A 11 13.65 -38.96 30.12
CA MET A 11 13.21 -37.57 30.15
C MET A 11 12.70 -37.21 28.76
N SER A 12 11.41 -37.44 28.51
CA SER A 12 10.72 -36.89 27.36
C SER A 12 10.51 -35.39 27.58
N VAL A 13 11.38 -34.61 26.95
CA VAL A 13 11.29 -33.16 26.79
C VAL A 13 9.99 -32.82 26.07
N LEU A 14 9.13 -32.06 26.74
CA LEU A 14 8.01 -31.32 26.14
C LEU A 14 8.56 -30.15 25.32
N CYS A 15 9.09 -30.43 24.13
CA CYS A 15 9.26 -29.41 23.10
C CYS A 15 8.00 -29.38 22.25
N GLY A 16 7.02 -28.57 22.66
CA GLY A 16 5.99 -28.12 21.75
C GLY A 16 6.62 -27.24 20.69
N CYS A 17 7.01 -27.82 19.56
CA CYS A 17 7.35 -27.03 18.37
C CYS A 17 6.10 -26.24 17.98
N ALA A 18 6.12 -24.93 18.15
CA ALA A 18 5.15 -24.07 17.51
C ALA A 18 5.25 -24.35 16.00
N SER A 19 4.26 -25.01 15.43
CA SER A 19 4.22 -25.28 14.00
C SER A 19 4.23 -23.95 13.25
N GLU A 20 5.11 -23.80 12.27
CA GLU A 20 5.15 -22.61 11.42
C GLU A 20 3.75 -22.34 10.82
N PRO A 21 3.33 -21.08 10.69
CA PRO A 21 2.05 -20.76 10.07
C PRO A 21 1.96 -21.38 8.68
N LEU A 22 0.79 -21.92 8.31
CA LEU A 22 0.57 -22.59 7.02
C LEU A 22 1.00 -21.73 5.82
N TRP A 23 0.77 -20.42 5.89
CA TRP A 23 1.19 -19.50 4.84
C TRP A 23 2.72 -19.42 4.71
N VAL A 24 3.54 -19.85 5.63
CA VAL A 24 5.00 -19.87 5.42
C VAL A 24 5.38 -21.10 4.61
N SER A 25 4.83 -22.25 5.01
CA SER A 25 5.15 -23.56 4.47
C SER A 25 4.45 -23.88 3.13
N GLU A 26 3.30 -23.25 2.85
CA GLU A 26 2.56 -23.48 1.61
C GLU A 26 3.31 -22.90 0.40
N PRO A 27 3.58 -23.70 -0.65
CA PRO A 27 4.15 -23.16 -1.87
C PRO A 27 3.12 -22.23 -2.54
N PRO A 28 3.53 -21.05 -3.03
CA PRO A 28 2.63 -20.17 -3.77
C PRO A 28 2.19 -20.82 -5.09
N LYS A 29 0.94 -20.58 -5.51
CA LYS A 29 0.47 -20.99 -6.84
C LYS A 29 1.23 -20.18 -7.90
N ALA A 30 2.24 -20.80 -8.51
CA ALA A 30 3.33 -20.17 -9.27
C ALA A 30 2.91 -19.23 -10.42
N LEU A 31 2.60 -17.96 -10.12
CA LEU A 31 2.46 -16.90 -11.13
C LEU A 31 3.61 -15.88 -11.02
N CYS A 32 3.99 -15.44 -9.82
CA CYS A 32 5.03 -14.41 -9.61
C CYS A 32 6.26 -14.89 -8.82
N PHE A 33 6.92 -15.97 -9.24
CA PHE A 33 7.87 -16.67 -8.35
C PHE A 33 9.27 -16.04 -8.22
N SER A 34 9.87 -15.47 -9.27
CA SER A 34 11.30 -15.07 -9.25
C SER A 34 11.53 -13.55 -9.20
N ARG A 35 10.69 -12.77 -9.88
CA ARG A 35 10.67 -11.30 -9.86
C ARG A 35 9.20 -10.88 -9.93
N ALA A 36 8.73 -10.05 -9.00
CA ALA A 36 7.44 -9.39 -9.14
C ALA A 36 7.56 -8.35 -10.25
N GLU A 37 7.48 -8.79 -11.49
CA GLU A 37 7.37 -7.90 -12.64
C GLU A 37 6.01 -7.20 -12.62
N LYS A 38 5.96 -6.03 -13.25
CA LYS A 38 4.75 -5.20 -13.33
C LYS A 38 3.56 -5.98 -13.90
N SER A 39 3.77 -6.73 -14.98
CA SER A 39 2.76 -7.61 -15.59
C SER A 39 2.20 -8.62 -14.59
N CYS A 40 3.07 -9.24 -13.78
CA CYS A 40 2.64 -10.25 -12.81
C CYS A 40 1.82 -9.68 -11.67
N ILE A 41 2.21 -8.52 -11.14
CA ILE A 41 1.38 -7.80 -10.17
C ILE A 41 0.05 -7.39 -10.82
N GLY A 42 0.07 -7.00 -12.09
CA GLY A 42 -1.14 -6.76 -12.87
C GLY A 42 -2.10 -7.96 -12.86
N ASP A 43 -1.59 -9.17 -13.12
CA ASP A 43 -2.40 -10.39 -13.08
C ASP A 43 -2.98 -10.68 -11.68
N LEU A 44 -2.22 -10.42 -10.61
CA LEU A 44 -2.71 -10.58 -9.24
C LEU A 44 -3.82 -9.58 -8.90
N ILE A 45 -3.69 -8.34 -9.37
CA ILE A 45 -4.74 -7.33 -9.23
C ILE A 45 -6.00 -7.79 -9.96
N ALA A 46 -5.86 -8.24 -11.22
CA ALA A 46 -6.99 -8.71 -12.02
C ALA A 46 -7.76 -9.87 -11.34
N ARG A 47 -7.03 -10.84 -10.78
CA ARG A 47 -7.62 -11.95 -10.01
C ARG A 47 -8.30 -11.48 -8.71
N SER A 48 -7.78 -10.45 -8.07
CA SER A 48 -8.38 -9.88 -6.87
C SER A 48 -9.75 -9.29 -7.20
N VAL A 49 -9.86 -8.54 -8.32
CA VAL A 49 -11.14 -8.01 -8.82
C VAL A 49 -12.08 -9.14 -9.26
N GLU A 50 -11.57 -10.17 -9.94
CA GLU A 50 -12.38 -11.34 -10.35
C GLU A 50 -13.03 -12.06 -9.16
N SER A 51 -12.34 -12.09 -8.00
CA SER A 51 -12.84 -12.74 -6.79
C SER A 51 -13.98 -11.97 -6.09
N GLU A 52 -14.21 -10.70 -6.46
CA GLU A 52 -15.29 -9.90 -5.91
C GLU A 52 -16.66 -10.33 -6.47
N ARG A 53 -17.71 -10.13 -5.68
CA ARG A 53 -19.07 -10.44 -6.12
C ARG A 53 -19.48 -9.48 -7.24
N PRO A 54 -20.14 -9.96 -8.31
CA PRO A 54 -20.72 -9.08 -9.32
C PRO A 54 -21.64 -8.03 -8.68
N GLY A 55 -21.45 -6.76 -9.04
CA GLY A 55 -22.13 -5.64 -8.39
C GLY A 55 -21.39 -4.34 -8.66
N ASN A 56 -21.96 -3.23 -8.17
CA ASN A 56 -21.36 -1.90 -8.31
C ASN A 56 -19.94 -1.85 -7.75
N GLU A 57 -19.68 -2.49 -6.60
CA GLU A 57 -18.35 -2.52 -5.98
C GLU A 57 -17.29 -3.14 -6.90
N ARG A 58 -17.60 -4.26 -7.56
CA ARG A 58 -16.69 -4.89 -8.51
C ARG A 58 -16.51 -4.04 -9.77
N ASP A 59 -17.57 -3.38 -10.22
CA ASP A 59 -17.50 -2.51 -11.39
C ASP A 59 -16.64 -1.27 -11.10
N ASP A 60 -16.72 -0.71 -9.89
CA ASP A 60 -15.84 0.36 -9.42
C ASP A 60 -14.38 -0.12 -9.33
N SER A 61 -14.16 -1.29 -8.72
CA SER A 61 -12.84 -1.94 -8.68
C SER A 61 -12.26 -2.17 -10.07
N LEU A 62 -13.08 -2.59 -11.05
CA LEU A 62 -12.68 -2.81 -12.44
C LEU A 62 -12.21 -1.50 -13.10
N ARG A 63 -13.00 -0.42 -12.98
CA ARG A 63 -12.70 0.89 -13.56
C ARG A 63 -11.42 1.50 -12.98
N VAL A 64 -11.30 1.48 -11.65
CA VAL A 64 -10.11 1.95 -10.94
C VAL A 64 -8.89 1.11 -11.33
N THR A 65 -9.02 -0.22 -11.37
CA THR A 65 -7.92 -1.11 -11.73
C THR A 65 -7.40 -0.82 -13.14
N ARG A 66 -8.28 -0.67 -14.13
CA ARG A 66 -7.89 -0.34 -15.52
C ARG A 66 -7.13 0.98 -15.57
N ALA A 67 -7.62 2.01 -14.88
CA ALA A 67 -6.94 3.31 -14.78
C ALA A 67 -5.54 3.19 -14.17
N LEU A 68 -5.40 2.46 -13.06
CA LEU A 68 -4.12 2.30 -12.37
C LEU A 68 -3.14 1.43 -13.16
N MET A 69 -3.60 0.41 -13.89
CA MET A 69 -2.73 -0.36 -14.79
C MET A 69 -2.20 0.49 -15.95
N ALA A 70 -3.08 1.29 -16.57
CA ALA A 70 -2.66 2.25 -17.59
C ALA A 70 -1.69 3.30 -17.02
N GLY A 71 -1.97 3.79 -15.81
CA GLY A 71 -1.07 4.66 -15.02
C GLY A 71 0.31 4.06 -14.81
N ALA A 72 0.37 2.76 -14.50
CA ALA A 72 1.62 2.03 -14.34
C ALA A 72 2.36 1.72 -15.66
N GLY A 73 1.70 1.92 -16.80
CA GLY A 73 2.22 1.57 -18.13
C GLY A 73 2.17 0.07 -18.42
N ILE A 74 1.23 -0.65 -17.81
CA ILE A 74 1.00 -2.08 -18.02
C ILE A 74 -0.10 -2.27 -19.06
N GLN A 75 0.13 -3.21 -19.97
CA GLN A 75 -0.92 -3.70 -20.86
C GLN A 75 -1.97 -4.48 -20.06
N GLU A 76 -3.24 -4.19 -20.29
CA GLU A 76 -4.36 -4.83 -19.59
C GLU A 76 -4.28 -6.37 -19.66
N PRO A 77 -4.25 -7.07 -18.51
CA PRO A 77 -4.28 -8.53 -18.45
C PRO A 77 -5.51 -9.14 -19.12
N ALA A 78 -5.34 -10.31 -19.72
CA ALA A 78 -6.43 -11.07 -20.34
C ALA A 78 -7.55 -11.40 -19.34
N ALA A 79 -7.20 -11.66 -18.08
CA ALA A 79 -8.18 -11.90 -17.02
C ALA A 79 -9.05 -10.66 -16.75
N LEU A 80 -8.46 -9.45 -16.81
CA LEU A 80 -9.19 -8.20 -16.59
C LEU A 80 -10.05 -7.81 -17.80
N SER A 81 -9.54 -8.00 -19.02
CA SER A 81 -10.27 -7.69 -20.25
C SER A 81 -11.47 -8.62 -20.49
N ALA A 82 -11.45 -9.82 -19.91
CA ALA A 82 -12.59 -10.73 -19.89
C ALA A 82 -13.71 -10.26 -18.94
N LEU A 83 -13.38 -9.45 -17.92
CA LEU A 83 -14.37 -8.87 -17.02
C LEU A 83 -15.05 -7.68 -17.70
N ARG A 84 -16.38 -7.64 -17.59
CA ARG A 84 -17.20 -6.51 -18.04
C ARG A 84 -18.03 -6.00 -16.89
N SER A 85 -18.15 -4.68 -16.79
CA SER A 85 -19.10 -4.08 -15.87
C SER A 85 -20.54 -4.43 -16.26
N GLN A 86 -21.48 -4.27 -15.34
CA GLN A 86 -22.90 -4.47 -15.62
C GLN A 86 -23.38 -3.51 -16.71
N SER A 87 -22.91 -2.26 -16.68
CA SER A 87 -23.25 -1.27 -17.70
C SER A 87 -22.72 -1.66 -19.08
N GLU A 88 -21.49 -2.17 -19.19
CA GLU A 88 -20.90 -2.69 -20.43
C GLU A 88 -21.62 -3.93 -20.98
N GLN A 89 -22.25 -4.71 -20.10
CA GLN A 89 -23.02 -5.90 -20.50
C GLN A 89 -24.41 -5.55 -21.04
N VAL A 90 -25.05 -4.53 -20.49
CA VAL A 90 -26.45 -4.16 -20.81
C VAL A 90 -26.53 -3.10 -21.90
N MET A 91 -25.57 -2.18 -21.94
CA MET A 91 -25.46 -1.13 -22.95
C MET A 91 -24.06 -1.25 -23.54
N CYS A 92 -23.92 -1.43 -24.86
CA CYS A 92 -22.61 -1.42 -25.54
C CYS A 92 -21.90 -0.03 -25.49
N LEU A 93 -22.10 0.73 -24.42
CA LEU A 93 -21.39 1.95 -24.08
C LEU A 93 -20.05 1.55 -23.48
N ARG A 94 -18.99 2.30 -23.80
CA ARG A 94 -17.73 2.25 -23.05
C ARG A 94 -17.83 3.30 -21.93
N PRO A 95 -18.10 2.92 -20.67
CA PRO A 95 -18.26 3.88 -19.57
C PRO A 95 -16.91 4.44 -19.06
N ASP A 96 -15.79 3.96 -19.59
CA ASP A 96 -14.49 4.07 -18.88
C ASP A 96 -13.48 5.01 -19.56
N ALA A 97 -13.89 5.80 -20.54
CA ALA A 97 -12.97 6.69 -21.28
C ALA A 97 -12.27 7.71 -20.36
N ASP A 98 -12.99 8.21 -19.34
CA ASP A 98 -12.43 9.13 -18.35
C ASP A 98 -11.44 8.43 -17.40
N PHE A 99 -11.70 7.18 -16.99
CA PHE A 99 -10.76 6.38 -16.18
C PHE A 99 -9.49 6.04 -16.97
N VAL A 100 -9.61 5.73 -18.27
CA VAL A 100 -8.44 5.55 -19.14
C VAL A 100 -7.65 6.85 -19.26
N SER A 101 -8.33 7.99 -19.40
CA SER A 101 -7.69 9.31 -19.47
C SER A 101 -6.99 9.69 -18.16
N ALA A 102 -7.61 9.38 -17.01
CA ALA A 102 -7.01 9.50 -15.69
C ALA A 102 -5.74 8.64 -15.56
N GLY A 103 -5.79 7.38 -16.02
CA GLY A 103 -4.63 6.51 -16.09
C GLY A 103 -3.49 7.10 -16.93
N ALA A 104 -3.79 7.64 -18.12
CA ALA A 104 -2.79 8.28 -18.98
C ALA A 104 -2.16 9.54 -18.32
N ALA A 105 -2.94 10.30 -17.56
CA ALA A 105 -2.44 11.43 -16.78
C ALA A 105 -1.49 10.97 -15.66
N ILE A 106 -1.86 9.93 -14.91
CA ILE A 106 -1.00 9.32 -13.88
C ILE A 106 0.32 8.83 -14.49
N ASN A 107 0.26 8.16 -15.65
CA ASN A 107 1.44 7.68 -16.36
C ASN A 107 2.39 8.84 -16.73
N SER A 108 1.84 9.93 -17.27
CA SER A 108 2.61 11.13 -17.58
C SER A 108 3.30 11.72 -16.34
N ALA A 109 2.64 11.71 -15.17
CA ALA A 109 3.26 12.13 -13.92
C ALA A 109 4.37 11.17 -13.44
N ARG A 110 4.22 9.85 -13.64
CA ARG A 110 5.29 8.87 -13.35
C ARG A 110 6.53 9.10 -14.20
N GLU A 111 6.35 9.57 -15.43
CA GLU A 111 7.43 10.01 -16.32
C GLU A 111 7.93 11.44 -16.01
N LYS A 112 7.52 12.03 -14.87
CA LYS A 112 7.87 13.38 -14.43
C LYS A 112 7.41 14.50 -15.37
N ARG A 113 6.44 14.23 -16.24
CA ARG A 113 5.81 15.22 -17.14
C ARG A 113 4.59 15.86 -16.44
N PHE A 114 4.81 16.50 -15.30
CA PHE A 114 3.73 16.94 -14.41
C PHE A 114 2.78 17.97 -15.03
N ASN A 115 3.27 18.92 -15.81
CA ASN A 115 2.39 19.90 -16.49
C ASN A 115 1.39 19.19 -17.42
N THR A 116 1.89 18.28 -18.27
CA THR A 116 1.04 17.48 -19.16
C THR A 116 0.07 16.61 -18.37
N ALA A 117 0.53 15.97 -17.30
CA ALA A 117 -0.32 15.16 -16.44
C ALA A 117 -1.49 15.95 -15.85
N LEU A 118 -1.22 17.15 -15.31
CA LEU A 118 -2.22 18.01 -14.70
C LEU A 118 -3.21 18.55 -15.74
N ASP A 119 -2.71 19.01 -16.90
CA ASP A 119 -3.56 19.49 -18.00
C ASP A 119 -4.47 18.38 -18.56
N SER A 120 -4.00 17.14 -18.56
CA SER A 120 -4.81 15.97 -18.93
C SER A 120 -5.83 15.63 -17.84
N ALA A 121 -5.44 15.66 -16.56
CA ALA A 121 -6.34 15.36 -15.45
C ALA A 121 -7.49 16.37 -15.33
N GLU A 122 -7.26 17.67 -15.60
CA GLU A 122 -8.31 18.70 -15.59
C GLU A 122 -9.40 18.48 -16.65
N LYS A 123 -9.07 17.80 -17.75
CA LYS A 123 -10.01 17.50 -18.84
C LYS A 123 -10.88 16.27 -18.58
N VAL A 124 -10.56 15.48 -17.55
CA VAL A 124 -11.37 14.32 -17.15
C VAL A 124 -12.70 14.82 -16.59
N GLN A 125 -13.81 14.36 -17.17
CA GLN A 125 -15.15 14.87 -16.83
C GLN A 125 -15.73 14.15 -15.63
N ASP A 126 -15.57 12.83 -15.57
CA ASP A 126 -15.96 12.01 -14.43
C ASP A 126 -15.23 12.47 -13.15
N PRO A 127 -15.97 12.90 -12.10
CA PRO A 127 -15.36 13.42 -10.87
C PRO A 127 -14.50 12.40 -10.13
N GLU A 128 -14.86 11.12 -10.17
CA GLU A 128 -14.15 10.05 -9.47
C GLU A 128 -12.83 9.73 -10.18
N ALA A 129 -12.86 9.58 -11.50
CA ALA A 129 -11.66 9.39 -12.32
C ALA A 129 -10.71 10.59 -12.20
N ARG A 130 -11.25 11.81 -12.19
CA ARG A 130 -10.46 13.03 -11.99
C ARG A 130 -9.81 13.05 -10.61
N LEU A 131 -10.56 12.72 -9.56
CA LEU A 131 -10.04 12.64 -8.20
C LEU A 131 -8.92 11.61 -8.07
N LEU A 132 -9.10 10.43 -8.68
CA LEU A 132 -8.10 9.38 -8.75
C LEU A 132 -6.80 9.87 -9.39
N ALA A 133 -6.89 10.58 -10.52
CA ALA A 133 -5.74 11.16 -11.20
C ALA A 133 -4.98 12.14 -10.30
N PHE A 134 -5.67 13.14 -9.74
CA PHE A 134 -5.02 14.16 -8.91
C PHE A 134 -4.39 13.60 -7.64
N LYS A 135 -5.02 12.61 -7.00
CA LYS A 135 -4.45 11.94 -5.81
C LYS A 135 -3.10 11.30 -6.12
N HIS A 136 -3.00 10.55 -7.22
CA HIS A 136 -1.75 9.91 -7.60
C HIS A 136 -0.71 10.90 -8.16
N ILE A 137 -1.14 11.91 -8.93
CA ILE A 137 -0.24 12.98 -9.40
C ILE A 137 0.36 13.72 -8.21
N ALA A 138 -0.43 14.06 -7.18
CA ALA A 138 0.07 14.72 -5.97
C ALA A 138 1.14 13.87 -5.25
N ALA A 139 0.90 12.56 -5.11
CA ALA A 139 1.87 11.66 -4.50
C ALA A 139 3.18 11.59 -5.29
N LEU A 140 3.10 11.49 -6.63
CA LEU A 140 4.27 11.43 -7.52
C LEU A 140 5.04 12.77 -7.56
N ALA A 141 4.33 13.90 -7.55
CA ALA A 141 4.91 15.23 -7.49
C ALA A 141 5.62 15.47 -6.16
N ALA A 142 5.01 15.07 -5.03
CA ALA A 142 5.63 15.14 -3.70
C ALA A 142 6.97 14.39 -3.63
N ARG A 143 7.06 13.22 -4.27
CA ARG A 143 8.31 12.45 -4.34
C ARG A 143 9.38 13.07 -5.23
N SER A 144 8.95 13.85 -6.22
CA SER A 144 9.86 14.51 -7.18
C SER A 144 10.21 15.94 -6.76
N ASP A 145 9.75 16.38 -5.58
CA ASP A 145 9.89 17.74 -5.06
C ASP A 145 9.39 18.83 -6.05
N ASP A 146 8.36 18.51 -6.83
CA ASP A 146 7.75 19.46 -7.77
C ASP A 146 6.66 20.29 -7.06
N GLU A 147 7.10 21.36 -6.38
CA GLU A 147 6.23 22.26 -5.62
C GLU A 147 5.08 22.87 -6.44
N LYS A 148 5.27 23.12 -7.74
CA LYS A 148 4.20 23.64 -8.60
C LYS A 148 3.12 22.59 -8.83
N ALA A 149 3.53 21.36 -9.14
CA ALA A 149 2.62 20.25 -9.35
C ALA A 149 1.91 19.83 -8.06
N ILE A 150 2.60 19.88 -6.92
CA ILE A 150 2.01 19.67 -5.59
C ILE A 150 0.95 20.73 -5.34
N ALA A 151 1.26 22.02 -5.48
CA ALA A 151 0.32 23.11 -5.20
C ALA A 151 -0.93 23.02 -6.10
N ARG A 152 -0.76 22.80 -7.41
CA ARG A 152 -1.89 22.67 -8.35
C ARG A 152 -2.77 21.47 -8.00
N SER A 153 -2.17 20.31 -7.72
CA SER A 153 -2.94 19.13 -7.30
C SER A 153 -3.71 19.38 -6.00
N LEU A 154 -3.05 19.96 -4.99
CA LEU A 154 -3.64 20.23 -3.69
C LEU A 154 -4.80 21.23 -3.77
N ASN A 155 -4.69 22.27 -4.59
CA ASN A 155 -5.78 23.23 -4.81
C ASN A 155 -7.03 22.50 -5.34
N THR A 156 -6.88 21.70 -6.40
CA THR A 156 -7.99 20.94 -6.97
C THR A 156 -8.59 19.93 -5.98
N LEU A 157 -7.76 19.21 -5.23
CA LEU A 157 -8.23 18.25 -4.23
C LEU A 157 -8.99 18.95 -3.10
N SER A 158 -8.53 20.12 -2.64
CA SER A 158 -9.16 20.86 -1.55
C SER A 158 -10.60 21.31 -1.86
N GLU A 159 -10.89 21.56 -3.13
CA GLU A 159 -12.21 21.99 -3.62
C GLU A 159 -13.18 20.81 -3.80
N GLN A 160 -12.66 19.60 -4.04
CA GLN A 160 -13.47 18.46 -4.47
C GLN A 160 -13.65 17.41 -3.36
N ASP A 161 -12.59 17.08 -2.64
CA ASP A 161 -12.63 16.01 -1.65
C ASP A 161 -11.62 16.26 -0.52
N LYS A 162 -12.15 16.58 0.66
CA LYS A 162 -11.34 16.88 1.85
C LYS A 162 -10.50 15.69 2.31
N GLN A 163 -10.97 14.47 2.12
CA GLN A 163 -10.25 13.26 2.52
C GLN A 163 -9.04 13.03 1.60
N ALA A 164 -9.24 13.08 0.28
CA ALA A 164 -8.17 12.96 -0.71
C ALA A 164 -7.14 14.09 -0.58
N TYR A 165 -7.58 15.31 -0.29
CA TYR A 165 -6.70 16.44 0.03
C TYR A 165 -5.78 16.12 1.22
N MET A 166 -6.33 15.59 2.30
CA MET A 166 -5.56 15.26 3.50
C MET A 166 -4.62 14.08 3.27
N GLU A 167 -5.01 13.09 2.48
CA GLU A 167 -4.12 11.99 2.07
C GLU A 167 -2.95 12.50 1.22
N ALA A 168 -3.17 13.46 0.32
CA ALA A 168 -2.11 14.08 -0.47
C ALA A 168 -1.16 14.92 0.41
N LEU A 169 -1.71 15.68 1.37
CA LEU A 169 -0.92 16.37 2.39
C LEU A 169 -0.07 15.40 3.23
N GLN A 170 -0.61 14.23 3.57
CA GLN A 170 0.14 13.20 4.27
C GLN A 170 1.36 12.71 3.46
N GLN A 171 1.23 12.58 2.14
CA GLN A 171 2.37 12.23 1.28
C GLN A 171 3.44 13.34 1.26
N ARG A 172 3.01 14.61 1.30
CA ARG A 172 3.91 15.77 1.36
C ARG A 172 4.69 15.83 2.69
N LEU A 173 4.10 15.40 3.80
CA LEU A 173 4.77 15.39 5.10
C LEU A 173 6.13 14.68 5.05
N LEU A 174 6.18 13.50 4.43
CA LEU A 174 7.43 12.75 4.33
C LEU A 174 8.48 13.51 3.51
N THR A 175 8.11 14.16 2.41
CA THR A 175 9.04 15.00 1.63
C THR A 175 9.58 16.17 2.46
N LEU A 176 8.74 16.87 3.22
CA LEU A 176 9.18 17.96 4.11
C LEU A 176 10.16 17.46 5.18
N LEU A 177 9.94 16.26 5.71
CA LEU A 177 10.86 15.63 6.67
C LEU A 177 12.20 15.25 6.03
N GLU A 178 12.16 14.73 4.80
CA GLU A 178 13.35 14.36 4.00
C GLU A 178 14.19 15.59 3.62
N THR A 179 13.56 16.70 3.24
CA THR A 179 14.25 17.95 2.89
C THR A 179 14.68 18.79 4.10
N GLY A 180 14.23 18.42 5.30
CA GLY A 180 14.58 19.10 6.55
C GLY A 180 13.76 20.35 6.86
N ASP A 181 12.64 20.58 6.16
CA ASP A 181 11.68 21.65 6.48
C ASP A 181 10.81 21.25 7.68
N LEU A 182 11.47 21.19 8.85
CA LEU A 182 10.87 20.66 10.09
C LEU A 182 9.75 21.55 10.64
N GLU A 183 9.81 22.86 10.40
CA GLU A 183 8.77 23.78 10.83
C GLU A 183 7.46 23.50 10.08
N ARG A 184 7.52 23.40 8.74
CA ARG A 184 6.32 23.06 7.95
C ARG A 184 5.87 21.63 8.19
N ALA A 185 6.80 20.68 8.34
CA ALA A 185 6.45 19.30 8.67
C ALA A 185 5.71 19.19 10.00
N LYS A 186 6.13 19.94 11.02
CA LYS A 186 5.48 19.96 12.33
C LYS A 186 4.07 20.57 12.26
N ALA A 187 3.92 21.72 11.59
CA ALA A 187 2.62 22.36 11.41
C ALA A 187 1.65 21.46 10.63
N LEU A 188 2.15 20.81 9.57
CA LEU A 188 1.36 19.88 8.77
C LEU A 188 0.93 18.64 9.57
N ARG A 189 1.84 18.07 10.35
CA ARG A 189 1.55 16.95 11.27
C ARG A 189 0.42 17.30 12.23
N GLU A 190 0.41 18.51 12.80
CA GLU A 190 -0.61 18.94 13.75
C GLU A 190 -1.99 19.04 13.09
N GLY A 191 -2.08 19.66 11.92
CA GLY A 191 -3.34 19.73 11.16
C GLY A 191 -3.85 18.36 10.70
N LEU A 192 -2.95 17.48 10.25
CA LEU A 192 -3.30 16.10 9.87
C LEU A 192 -3.79 15.30 11.10
N LEU A 193 -3.10 15.41 12.23
CA LEU A 193 -3.51 14.72 13.45
C LEU A 193 -4.86 15.22 13.94
N GLU A 194 -5.12 16.52 13.93
CA GLU A 194 -6.44 17.09 14.28
C GLU A 194 -7.53 16.54 13.36
N PHE A 195 -7.29 16.52 12.05
CA PHE A 195 -8.23 15.97 11.07
C PHE A 195 -8.55 14.50 11.35
N TYR A 196 -7.54 13.67 11.65
CA TYR A 196 -7.72 12.23 11.81
C TYR A 196 -8.19 11.81 13.21
N SER A 197 -7.90 12.59 14.26
CA SER A 197 -8.09 12.17 15.65
C SER A 197 -9.53 11.83 16.03
N ASP A 198 -10.50 12.48 15.41
CA ASP A 198 -11.93 12.34 15.78
C ASP A 198 -12.71 11.44 14.81
N ARG A 199 -12.03 10.79 13.85
CA ARG A 199 -12.70 9.96 12.85
C ARG A 199 -12.59 8.47 13.17
N PRO A 200 -13.68 7.70 12.98
CA PRO A 200 -13.57 6.26 12.91
C PRO A 200 -12.62 5.89 11.75
N ASP A 201 -11.89 4.78 11.90
CA ASP A 201 -11.05 4.18 10.87
C ASP A 201 -9.82 5.00 10.43
N SER A 202 -9.41 6.01 11.21
CA SER A 202 -8.23 6.83 10.93
C SER A 202 -6.90 6.26 11.46
N THR A 203 -6.93 5.09 12.11
CA THR A 203 -5.76 4.46 12.75
C THR A 203 -4.57 4.36 11.80
N MET A 204 -4.79 3.89 10.58
CA MET A 204 -3.71 3.73 9.60
C MET A 204 -3.18 5.07 9.10
N ALA A 205 -4.03 6.07 8.91
CA ALA A 205 -3.60 7.41 8.51
C ALA A 205 -2.66 8.02 9.58
N VAL A 206 -3.05 7.93 10.86
CA VAL A 206 -2.22 8.40 11.97
C VAL A 206 -0.95 7.56 12.13
N ALA A 207 -1.03 6.25 11.92
CA ALA A 207 0.16 5.40 11.91
C ALA A 207 1.13 5.82 10.79
N GLN A 208 0.64 6.15 9.60
CA GLN A 208 1.46 6.63 8.48
C GLN A 208 2.15 7.98 8.76
N LEU A 209 1.54 8.86 9.56
CA LEU A 209 2.22 10.06 10.07
C LEU A 209 3.45 9.68 10.89
N ALA A 210 3.30 8.78 11.86
CA ALA A 210 4.40 8.32 12.71
C ALA A 210 5.46 7.55 11.92
N ILE A 211 5.04 6.74 10.95
CA ILE A 211 5.94 6.05 10.01
C ILE A 211 6.83 7.07 9.30
N SER A 212 6.27 8.18 8.79
CA SER A 212 7.04 9.20 8.06
C SER A 212 8.16 9.82 8.91
N TYR A 213 7.93 10.02 10.21
CA TYR A 213 8.97 10.45 11.16
C TYR A 213 10.00 9.35 11.40
N ALA A 214 9.56 8.12 11.67
CA ALA A 214 10.47 7.00 11.91
C ALA A 214 11.41 6.75 10.72
N THR A 215 10.90 6.86 9.50
CA THR A 215 11.64 6.60 8.26
C THR A 215 12.66 7.68 7.92
N THR A 216 12.54 8.86 8.52
CA THR A 216 13.51 9.97 8.39
C THR A 216 14.46 10.05 9.59
N GLY A 217 14.57 8.96 10.35
CA GLY A 217 15.45 8.84 11.52
C GLY A 217 14.89 9.49 12.79
N ARG A 218 13.66 10.00 12.76
CA ARG A 218 13.01 10.71 13.89
C ARG A 218 12.13 9.77 14.71
N VAL A 219 12.74 8.68 15.17
CA VAL A 219 12.02 7.63 15.93
C VAL A 219 11.44 8.18 17.24
N GLU A 220 12.13 9.10 17.91
CA GLU A 220 11.62 9.73 19.13
C GLU A 220 10.37 10.57 18.88
N ASP A 221 10.36 11.36 17.81
CA ASP A 221 9.20 12.16 17.39
C ASP A 221 8.02 11.27 16.97
N ALA A 222 8.30 10.18 16.25
CA ALA A 222 7.29 9.17 15.91
C ALA A 222 6.63 8.59 17.17
N ASN A 223 7.44 8.21 18.17
CA ASN A 223 6.95 7.69 19.45
C ASN A 223 6.20 8.75 20.26
N ALA A 224 6.62 10.02 20.22
CA ALA A 224 5.89 11.13 20.83
C ALA A 224 4.52 11.34 20.17
N LEU A 225 4.47 11.31 18.84
CA LEU A 225 3.23 11.41 18.07
C LEU A 225 2.26 10.27 18.39
N LEU A 226 2.74 9.02 18.47
CA LEU A 226 1.91 7.88 18.85
C LEU A 226 1.34 8.02 20.25
N ARG A 227 2.16 8.44 21.22
CA ARG A 227 1.68 8.72 22.60
C ARG A 227 0.63 9.82 22.63
N GLN A 228 0.82 10.89 21.86
CA GLN A 228 -0.15 11.99 21.73
C GLN A 228 -1.48 11.51 21.14
N ALA A 229 -1.43 10.62 20.14
CA ALA A 229 -2.60 10.14 19.42
C ALA A 229 -3.32 8.96 20.11
N ALA A 230 -2.62 8.18 20.93
CA ALA A 230 -3.13 6.97 21.58
C ALA A 230 -4.41 7.17 22.40
N GLY A 231 -4.60 8.36 22.98
CA GLY A 231 -5.81 8.71 23.74
C GLY A 231 -7.00 9.17 22.87
N LYS A 232 -6.77 9.44 21.58
CA LYS A 232 -7.78 10.00 20.66
C LYS A 232 -8.19 9.00 19.59
N VAL A 233 -7.24 8.22 19.06
CA VAL A 233 -7.45 7.33 17.92
C VAL A 233 -7.52 5.89 18.41
N LYS A 234 -8.73 5.32 18.37
CA LYS A 234 -8.98 3.92 18.73
C LYS A 234 -8.29 3.00 17.72
N GLY A 235 -7.41 2.11 18.19
CA GLY A 235 -6.73 1.11 17.37
C GLY A 235 -5.21 1.29 17.28
N LEU A 236 -4.67 2.44 17.69
CA LEU A 236 -3.23 2.70 17.67
C LEU A 236 -2.43 1.84 18.65
N ASN A 237 -2.99 1.49 19.80
CA ASN A 237 -2.32 0.68 20.84
C ASN A 237 -2.49 -0.83 20.63
N THR A 238 -2.78 -1.28 19.41
CA THR A 238 -2.94 -2.70 19.10
C THR A 238 -1.59 -3.37 18.86
N LYS A 239 -1.53 -4.68 19.07
CA LYS A 239 -0.35 -5.49 18.77
C LYS A 239 0.09 -5.34 17.31
N ASP A 240 -0.85 -5.28 16.38
CA ASP A 240 -0.57 -5.14 14.96
C ASP A 240 0.10 -3.81 14.60
N MET A 241 -0.32 -2.70 15.23
CA MET A 241 0.34 -1.42 15.04
C MET A 241 1.77 -1.45 15.60
N GLY A 242 1.96 -2.03 16.79
CA GLY A 242 3.30 -2.23 17.36
C GLY A 242 4.22 -3.03 16.43
N ALA A 243 3.72 -4.14 15.88
CA ALA A 243 4.45 -4.96 14.91
C ALA A 243 4.76 -4.19 13.61
N LEU A 244 3.82 -3.38 13.12
CA LEU A 244 4.03 -2.53 11.94
C LEU A 244 5.16 -1.52 12.17
N PHE A 245 5.17 -0.84 13.32
CA PHE A 245 6.24 0.10 13.65
C PHE A 245 7.60 -0.59 13.77
N GLU A 246 7.64 -1.78 14.36
CA GLU A 246 8.89 -2.55 14.48
C GLU A 246 9.49 -2.86 13.11
N VAL A 247 8.70 -3.40 12.16
CA VAL A 247 9.21 -3.74 10.82
C VAL A 247 9.60 -2.50 10.02
N VAL A 248 8.86 -1.41 10.15
CA VAL A 248 9.17 -0.14 9.47
C VAL A 248 10.46 0.47 10.02
N ILE A 249 10.68 0.45 11.34
CA ILE A 249 11.91 0.99 11.96
C ILE A 249 13.12 0.15 11.54
N LYS A 250 13.01 -1.18 11.48
CA LYS A 250 14.07 -2.05 10.94
C LYS A 250 14.39 -1.68 9.49
N ALA A 251 13.37 -1.56 8.65
CA ALA A 251 13.52 -1.18 7.25
C ALA A 251 14.12 0.23 7.06
N ALA A 252 13.75 1.19 7.90
CA ALA A 252 14.33 2.54 7.90
C ALA A 252 15.83 2.54 8.23
N LYS A 253 16.32 1.54 8.98
CA LYS A 253 17.76 1.33 9.24
C LYS A 253 18.48 0.58 8.11
N GLY A 254 17.78 0.24 7.03
CA GLY A 254 18.32 -0.54 5.90
C GLY A 254 18.29 -2.05 6.11
N GLU A 255 17.57 -2.54 7.12
CA GLU A 255 17.46 -3.96 7.43
C GLU A 255 16.19 -4.58 6.83
N TYR A 256 16.34 -5.66 6.06
CA TYR A 256 15.18 -6.41 5.54
C TYR A 256 14.50 -7.24 6.65
N PRO A 257 13.22 -6.98 7.01
CA PRO A 257 12.55 -7.74 8.06
C PRO A 257 12.45 -9.23 7.69
N PRO A 258 12.89 -10.16 8.57
CA PRO A 258 12.75 -11.58 8.31
C PRO A 258 11.27 -12.01 8.34
N PRO A 259 10.89 -13.13 7.69
CA PRO A 259 9.50 -13.61 7.65
C PRO A 259 8.82 -13.75 9.02
N GLN A 260 9.61 -14.08 10.05
CA GLN A 260 9.15 -14.24 11.43
C GLN A 260 8.57 -12.96 12.03
N ASP A 261 9.04 -11.78 11.61
CA ASP A 261 8.46 -10.51 12.05
C ASP A 261 6.99 -10.37 11.59
N PHE A 262 6.62 -10.99 10.47
CA PHE A 262 5.26 -10.96 9.94
C PHE A 262 4.31 -11.94 10.67
N PHE A 263 4.83 -12.79 11.57
CA PHE A 263 3.99 -13.68 12.39
C PHE A 263 3.27 -12.91 13.50
N ALA A 264 3.78 -11.73 13.85
CA ALA A 264 3.22 -10.91 14.91
C ALA A 264 1.84 -10.33 14.56
N PHE A 265 1.56 -10.13 13.26
CA PHE A 265 0.28 -9.60 12.77
C PHE A 265 -0.86 -10.58 12.95
N SER A 266 -2.03 -10.08 13.34
CA SER A 266 -3.22 -10.86 13.64
C SER A 266 -4.03 -11.27 12.41
N SER A 267 -3.89 -10.54 11.29
CA SER A 267 -4.66 -10.77 10.05
C SER A 267 -3.80 -10.67 8.79
N ASP A 268 -4.25 -11.33 7.72
CA ASP A 268 -3.59 -11.25 6.41
C ASP A 268 -3.67 -9.84 5.81
N ALA A 269 -4.74 -9.09 6.10
CA ALA A 269 -4.88 -7.70 5.68
C ALA A 269 -3.79 -6.81 6.31
N MET A 270 -3.51 -6.98 7.61
CA MET A 270 -2.43 -6.23 8.27
C MET A 270 -1.04 -6.66 7.79
N ARG A 271 -0.83 -7.95 7.49
CA ARG A 271 0.41 -8.41 6.85
C ARG A 271 0.60 -7.78 5.46
N LEU A 272 -0.47 -7.75 4.67
CA LEU A 272 -0.46 -7.14 3.35
C LEU A 272 -0.15 -5.64 3.43
N GLU A 273 -0.76 -4.93 4.36
CA GLU A 273 -0.48 -3.51 4.61
C GLU A 273 0.98 -3.29 5.02
N ALA A 274 1.55 -4.14 5.87
CA ALA A 274 2.97 -4.08 6.23
C ALA A 274 3.87 -4.20 4.99
N TYR A 275 3.58 -5.13 4.08
CA TYR A 275 4.30 -5.23 2.81
C TYR A 275 4.18 -3.95 1.96
N VAL A 276 2.99 -3.34 1.88
CA VAL A 276 2.79 -2.07 1.15
C VAL A 276 3.67 -0.96 1.73
N GLN A 277 3.68 -0.79 3.05
CA GLN A 277 4.47 0.24 3.72
C GLN A 277 5.97 0.03 3.49
N LEU A 278 6.44 -1.22 3.58
CA LEU A 278 7.84 -1.56 3.34
C LEU A 278 8.26 -1.33 1.88
N ALA A 279 7.40 -1.66 0.90
CA ALA A 279 7.72 -1.47 -0.51
C ALA A 279 7.88 0.02 -0.84
N VAL A 280 6.93 0.84 -0.38
CA VAL A 280 6.98 2.30 -0.55
C VAL A 280 8.20 2.90 0.14
N LEU A 281 8.50 2.47 1.37
CA LEU A 281 9.66 2.94 2.12
C LEU A 281 10.99 2.62 1.42
N TYR A 282 11.17 1.38 0.98
CA TYR A 282 12.41 0.98 0.30
C TYR A 282 12.59 1.68 -1.03
N ASP A 283 11.52 1.89 -1.78
CA ASP A 283 11.58 2.65 -3.03
C ASP A 283 12.00 4.10 -2.77
N ARG A 284 11.35 4.78 -1.82
CA ARG A 284 11.66 6.17 -1.45
C ARG A 284 13.09 6.35 -0.93
N SER A 285 13.61 5.40 -0.17
CA SER A 285 15.00 5.44 0.33
C SER A 285 16.05 5.05 -0.73
N GLY A 286 15.64 4.85 -1.99
CA GLY A 286 16.54 4.45 -3.09
C GLY A 286 16.96 2.98 -3.05
N GLN A 287 16.47 2.20 -2.09
CA GLN A 287 16.73 0.77 -1.92
C GLN A 287 15.81 -0.07 -2.82
N THR A 288 15.79 0.24 -4.12
CA THR A 288 14.88 -0.35 -5.12
C THR A 288 14.97 -1.88 -5.20
N GLY A 289 16.14 -2.46 -4.90
CA GLY A 289 16.33 -3.91 -4.80
C GLY A 289 15.48 -4.54 -3.68
N TYR A 290 15.40 -3.90 -2.52
CA TYR A 290 14.52 -4.34 -1.43
C TYR A 290 13.05 -4.05 -1.73
N SER A 291 12.71 -2.91 -2.34
CA SER A 291 11.33 -2.64 -2.79
C SER A 291 10.81 -3.78 -3.69
N ARG A 292 11.58 -4.16 -4.72
CA ARG A 292 11.22 -5.28 -5.62
C ARG A 292 11.14 -6.62 -4.90
N ARG A 293 12.00 -6.85 -3.91
CA ARG A 293 11.95 -8.07 -3.09
C ARG A 293 10.68 -8.11 -2.23
N VAL A 294 10.33 -7.00 -1.58
CA VAL A 294 9.08 -6.87 -0.81
C VAL A 294 7.88 -7.10 -1.71
N ALA A 295 7.84 -6.50 -2.90
CA ALA A 295 6.77 -6.72 -3.87
C ALA A 295 6.66 -8.21 -4.28
N ALA A 296 7.79 -8.90 -4.44
CA ALA A 296 7.81 -10.34 -4.71
C ALA A 296 7.30 -11.18 -3.53
N ASP A 297 7.72 -10.87 -2.31
CA ASP A 297 7.26 -11.58 -1.10
C ASP A 297 5.76 -11.33 -0.84
N MET A 298 5.29 -10.10 -1.04
CA MET A 298 3.87 -9.72 -1.03
C MET A 298 3.06 -10.52 -2.05
N ALA A 299 3.54 -10.58 -3.29
CA ALA A 299 2.90 -11.36 -4.35
C ALA A 299 2.84 -12.85 -3.99
N ARG A 300 3.93 -13.43 -3.49
CA ARG A 300 3.98 -14.84 -3.05
C ARG A 300 3.02 -15.10 -1.90
N PHE A 301 2.92 -14.18 -0.95
CA PHE A 301 1.97 -14.27 0.16
C PHE A 301 0.52 -14.33 -0.32
N ALA A 302 0.12 -13.44 -1.24
CA ALA A 302 -1.24 -13.40 -1.77
C ALA A 302 -1.61 -14.61 -2.66
N GLN A 303 -0.63 -15.36 -3.17
CA GLN A 303 -0.85 -16.55 -4.02
C GLN A 303 -1.09 -17.84 -3.22
N LYS A 304 -1.08 -17.77 -1.88
CA LYS A 304 -1.25 -18.95 -1.02
C LYS A 304 -2.72 -19.30 -0.87
N SER A 305 -3.02 -20.60 -0.75
CA SER A 305 -4.40 -21.07 -0.57
C SER A 305 -5.03 -20.57 0.74
N SER A 306 -4.19 -20.31 1.75
CA SER A 306 -4.59 -19.81 3.05
C SER A 306 -4.84 -18.30 3.11
N PHE A 307 -4.54 -17.54 2.04
CA PHE A 307 -4.68 -16.09 2.01
C PHE A 307 -6.15 -15.64 2.10
N LYS A 308 -6.48 -14.85 3.12
CA LYS A 308 -7.85 -14.37 3.40
C LYS A 308 -7.90 -12.85 3.50
N VAL A 309 -7.97 -12.19 2.35
CA VAL A 309 -8.17 -10.74 2.23
C VAL A 309 -9.25 -10.49 1.19
N GLU A 310 -10.10 -9.48 1.42
CA GLU A 310 -11.09 -9.05 0.44
C GLU A 310 -10.42 -8.58 -0.85
N GLY A 311 -11.02 -8.91 -2.01
CA GLY A 311 -10.49 -8.56 -3.32
C GLY A 311 -10.16 -7.08 -3.46
N SER A 312 -11.02 -6.21 -2.94
CA SER A 312 -10.88 -4.75 -3.06
C SER A 312 -9.73 -4.21 -2.21
N VAL A 313 -9.45 -4.86 -1.08
CA VAL A 313 -8.31 -4.53 -0.21
C VAL A 313 -7.01 -4.99 -0.87
N ALA A 314 -6.99 -6.21 -1.43
CA ALA A 314 -5.84 -6.72 -2.15
C ALA A 314 -5.52 -5.88 -3.40
N MET A 315 -6.55 -5.55 -4.20
CA MET A 315 -6.45 -4.68 -5.38
C MET A 315 -5.82 -3.33 -5.04
N ARG A 316 -6.32 -2.64 -4.00
CA ARG A 316 -5.79 -1.34 -3.56
C ARG A 316 -4.33 -1.45 -3.12
N ALA A 317 -3.99 -2.48 -2.34
CA ALA A 317 -2.63 -2.72 -1.85
C ALA A 317 -1.64 -2.92 -3.01
N PHE A 318 -1.95 -3.83 -3.95
CA PHE A 318 -1.10 -4.11 -5.09
C PHE A 318 -1.01 -2.93 -6.05
N SER A 319 -2.12 -2.23 -6.31
CA SER A 319 -2.13 -1.06 -7.18
C SER A 319 -1.28 0.09 -6.61
N LYS A 320 -1.31 0.27 -5.29
CA LYS A 320 -0.42 1.22 -4.62
C LYS A 320 1.04 0.85 -4.88
N VAL A 321 1.48 -0.36 -4.52
CA VAL A 321 2.87 -0.81 -4.77
C VAL A 321 3.27 -0.66 -6.23
N LEU A 322 2.37 -0.96 -7.15
CA LEU A 322 2.63 -0.87 -8.58
C LEU A 322 2.86 0.57 -9.07
N ILE A 323 2.06 1.54 -8.61
CA ILE A 323 2.19 2.95 -9.00
C ILE A 323 3.34 3.63 -8.27
N GLU A 324 3.49 3.29 -6.99
CA GLU A 324 4.27 4.02 -6.01
C GLU A 324 5.57 3.35 -5.59
N ALA A 325 5.90 2.16 -6.08
CA ALA A 325 7.15 1.49 -5.69
C ALA A 325 7.83 0.73 -6.85
N MET A 326 7.32 0.86 -8.08
CA MET A 326 7.77 0.12 -9.27
C MET A 326 7.75 0.96 -10.54
#